data_AF-A0A937N3B4-F1
#
_entry.id   AF-A0A937N3B4-F1
#
_cell.length_a   1.000
_cell.length_b   1.000
_cell.length_c   1.000
_cell.angle_alpha   90.00
_cell.angle_beta   90.00
_cell.angle_gamma   90.00
#
_symmetry.space_group_name_H-M   'P 1'
#
loop_
_entity.id
_entity.type
_entity.pdbx_description
1 polymer ?
#
loop_
_entity_poly.entity_id
_entity_poly.type
_entity_poly.pdbx_seq_one_letter_code
_entity_poly.pdbx_strand_id
1 'polypeptide(L)'
;MFRYSMRTLLMVVLVLALFSAALGNPTDSWRRVTITLTVVVVFIATLLAVVNRSGRTFPLGFAMAGWLYFLLTFNSTFRDLRPLLLTDPIVERCAAVLHVDLREPVSPPDPFDASLKDHPWYKMCYFGDIGHCLWTLILATIGGLAAIWLQRPTSNKSRTRDQPH
;
A
#
# COMPACT_ATOMS: atom_id res chain seq x y z
N MET A 1 -15.88 21.13 -5.29
CA MET A 1 -16.39 19.96 -6.04
C MET A 1 -15.21 19.21 -6.66
N PHE A 2 -14.87 18.04 -6.14
CA PHE A 2 -13.88 17.16 -6.77
C PHE A 2 -14.48 16.62 -8.08
N ARG A 3 -13.97 17.06 -9.23
CA ARG A 3 -14.33 16.46 -10.51
C ARG A 3 -13.55 15.14 -10.63
N TYR A 4 -14.14 14.06 -10.12
CA TYR A 4 -13.59 12.73 -10.34
C TYR A 4 -13.76 12.39 -11.83
N SER A 5 -12.64 12.16 -12.50
CA SER A 5 -12.66 11.60 -13.84
C SER A 5 -13.16 10.16 -13.76
N MET A 6 -14.11 9.78 -14.63
CA MET A 6 -14.56 8.38 -14.77
C MET A 6 -13.36 7.42 -14.93
N ARG A 7 -12.30 7.85 -15.61
CA ARG A 7 -11.07 7.07 -15.78
C ARG A 7 -10.38 6.77 -14.45
N THR A 8 -10.29 7.75 -13.56
CA THR A 8 -9.65 7.58 -12.24
C THR A 8 -10.46 6.62 -11.38
N LEU A 9 -11.79 6.75 -11.39
CA LEU A 9 -12.66 5.84 -10.65
C LEU A 9 -12.51 4.40 -11.14
N LEU A 10 -12.56 4.18 -12.46
CA LEU A 10 -12.38 2.86 -13.07
C LEU A 10 -11.02 2.25 -12.75
N MET A 11 -9.95 3.05 -12.75
CA MET A 11 -8.62 2.57 -12.35
C MET A 11 -8.57 2.15 -10.88
N VAL A 12 -9.18 2.91 -9.97
CA VAL A 12 -9.25 2.55 -8.55
C VAL A 12 -10.03 1.25 -8.36
N VAL A 13 -11.19 1.12 -9.01
CA VAL A 13 -12.01 -0.11 -8.95
C VAL A 13 -11.24 -1.30 -9.52
N LEU A 14 -10.55 -1.13 -10.65
CA LEU A 14 -9.73 -2.18 -11.26
C LEU A 14 -8.63 -2.66 -10.31
N VAL A 15 -7.91 -1.73 -9.68
CA VAL A 15 -6.87 -2.05 -8.70
C VAL A 15 -7.46 -2.81 -7.52
N LEU A 16 -8.57 -2.32 -6.95
CA LEU A 16 -9.24 -3.00 -5.83
C LEU A 16 -9.74 -4.40 -6.20
N ALA A 17 -10.29 -4.57 -7.39
CA ALA A 17 -10.73 -5.86 -7.90
C ALA A 17 -9.54 -6.82 -8.08
N LEU A 18 -8.42 -6.34 -8.62
CA LEU A 18 -7.20 -7.12 -8.81
C LEU A 18 -6.62 -7.60 -7.46
N PHE A 19 -6.52 -6.70 -6.47
CA PHE A 19 -6.06 -7.07 -5.13
C PHE A 19 -7.04 -8.00 -4.42
N SER A 20 -8.35 -7.78 -4.56
CA SER A 20 -9.38 -8.69 -4.02
C SER A 20 -9.26 -10.09 -4.62
N ALA A 21 -9.05 -10.19 -5.94
CA ALA A 21 -8.84 -11.46 -6.62
C ALA A 21 -7.54 -12.15 -6.14
N ALA A 22 -6.46 -11.40 -5.98
CA ALA A 22 -5.18 -11.91 -5.47
C ALA A 22 -5.28 -12.39 -4.01
N LEU A 23 -6.04 -11.69 -3.17
CA LEU A 23 -6.29 -12.08 -1.77
C LEU A 23 -7.19 -13.31 -1.66
N GLY A 24 -8.15 -13.48 -2.57
CA GLY A 24 -9.03 -14.65 -2.59
C GLY A 24 -8.31 -15.94 -3.03
N ASN A 25 -7.24 -15.84 -3.82
CA ASN A 25 -6.43 -16.98 -4.22
C ASN A 25 -4.92 -16.63 -4.19
N PRO A 26 -4.30 -16.60 -2.99
CA PRO A 26 -2.92 -16.16 -2.84
C PRO A 26 -1.95 -17.23 -3.37
N THR A 27 -1.46 -17.01 -4.60
CA THR A 27 -0.43 -17.85 -5.24
C THR A 27 0.91 -17.11 -5.32
N ASP A 28 2.00 -17.86 -5.54
CA ASP A 28 3.34 -17.25 -5.74
C ASP A 28 3.34 -16.27 -6.93
N SER A 29 2.62 -16.59 -8.00
CA SER A 29 2.46 -15.71 -9.15
C SER A 29 1.78 -14.39 -8.78
N TRP A 30 0.68 -14.44 -8.00
CA TRP A 30 0.00 -13.24 -7.51
C TRP A 30 0.88 -12.38 -6.62
N ARG A 31 1.64 -13.01 -5.71
CA ARG A 31 2.62 -12.30 -4.88
C ARG A 31 3.64 -11.56 -5.74
N ARG A 32 4.28 -12.25 -6.70
CA ARG A 32 5.29 -11.62 -7.57
C ARG A 32 4.71 -10.46 -8.38
N VAL A 33 3.53 -10.64 -8.95
CA VAL A 33 2.84 -9.61 -9.74
C VAL A 33 2.47 -8.40 -8.88
N THR A 34 1.88 -8.60 -7.71
CA THR A 34 1.44 -7.51 -6.82
C THR A 34 2.61 -6.72 -6.24
N ILE A 35 3.70 -7.38 -5.83
CA ILE A 35 4.92 -6.71 -5.37
C ILE A 35 5.52 -5.89 -6.50
N THR A 36 5.72 -6.49 -7.68
CA THR A 36 6.30 -5.81 -8.84
C THR A 36 5.45 -4.61 -9.25
N LEU A 37 4.12 -4.77 -9.31
CA LEU A 37 3.19 -3.70 -9.63
C LEU A 37 3.28 -2.55 -8.63
N THR A 38 3.33 -2.86 -7.33
CA THR A 38 3.47 -1.85 -6.26
C THR A 38 4.76 -1.06 -6.42
N VAL A 39 5.88 -1.75 -6.63
CA VAL A 39 7.19 -1.10 -6.86
C VAL A 39 7.15 -0.20 -8.08
N VAL A 40 6.61 -0.68 -9.20
CA VAL A 40 6.48 0.13 -10.42
C VAL A 40 5.61 1.37 -10.20
N VAL A 41 4.48 1.25 -9.50
CA VAL A 41 3.60 2.39 -9.20
C VAL A 41 4.29 3.42 -8.33
N VAL A 42 4.95 3.01 -7.24
CA VAL A 42 5.69 3.92 -6.35
C VAL A 42 6.88 4.54 -7.07
N PHE A 43 7.56 3.78 -7.94
CA PHE A 43 8.66 4.28 -8.77
C PHE A 43 8.19 5.33 -9.79
N ILE A 44 7.11 5.07 -10.52
CA ILE A 44 6.49 6.05 -11.43
C ILE A 44 6.10 7.32 -10.67
N ALA A 45 5.50 7.19 -9.48
CA ALA A 45 5.17 8.35 -8.64
C ALA A 45 6.44 9.15 -8.25
N THR A 46 7.54 8.47 -7.97
CA THR A 46 8.85 9.09 -7.69
C THR A 46 9.34 9.87 -8.92
N LEU A 47 9.30 9.28 -10.12
CA LEU A 47 9.68 9.96 -11.35
C LEU A 47 8.79 11.17 -11.63
N LEU A 48 7.47 11.05 -11.44
CA LEU A 48 6.54 12.17 -11.59
C LEU A 48 6.82 13.29 -10.58
N ALA A 49 7.22 12.96 -9.35
CA ALA A 49 7.63 13.94 -8.34
C ALA A 49 8.88 14.72 -8.75
N VAL A 50 9.82 14.06 -9.43
CA VAL A 50 11.07 14.66 -9.91
C VAL A 50 10.85 15.51 -11.16
N VAL A 51 10.09 15.01 -12.14
CA VAL A 51 9.91 15.67 -13.44
C VAL A 51 8.92 16.83 -13.36
N ASN A 52 7.84 16.72 -12.57
CA ASN A 52 6.74 17.69 -12.60
C ASN A 52 6.88 18.79 -11.54
N ARG A 53 7.59 19.88 -11.85
CA ARG A 53 7.86 20.97 -10.88
C ARG A 53 6.61 21.67 -10.33
N SER A 54 5.57 21.87 -11.13
CA SER A 54 4.35 22.60 -10.72
C SER A 54 3.31 21.73 -10.03
N GLY A 55 3.36 20.40 -10.23
CA GLY A 55 2.40 19.43 -9.67
C GLY A 55 3.00 18.39 -8.73
N ARG A 56 4.27 18.54 -8.29
CA ARG A 56 5.01 17.51 -7.54
C ARG A 56 4.45 17.15 -6.17
N THR A 57 3.58 17.95 -5.59
CA THR A 57 3.18 17.83 -4.18
C THR A 57 2.56 16.47 -3.86
N PHE A 58 1.60 16.05 -4.68
CA PHE A 58 0.95 14.75 -4.48
C PHE A 58 1.89 13.59 -4.80
N PRO A 59 2.55 13.52 -5.98
CA PRO A 59 3.48 12.44 -6.28
C PRO A 59 4.62 12.32 -5.27
N LEU A 60 5.10 13.45 -4.73
CA LEU A 60 6.15 13.47 -3.70
C LEU A 60 5.66 12.84 -2.40
N GLY A 61 4.52 13.30 -1.87
CA GLY A 61 3.93 12.71 -0.66
C GLY A 61 3.60 11.23 -0.82
N PHE A 62 3.09 10.85 -2.01
CA PHE A 62 2.80 9.47 -2.37
C PHE A 62 4.07 8.62 -2.39
N ALA A 63 5.10 9.07 -3.09
CA ALA A 63 6.37 8.35 -3.20
C ALA A 63 7.05 8.21 -1.83
N MET A 64 7.09 9.29 -1.03
CA MET A 64 7.70 9.26 0.29
C MET A 64 7.00 8.28 1.23
N ALA A 65 5.67 8.37 1.38
CA ALA A 65 4.93 7.46 2.25
C ALA A 65 4.93 6.02 1.73
N GLY A 66 4.83 5.85 0.40
CA GLY A 66 4.88 4.54 -0.24
C GLY A 66 6.23 3.84 -0.02
N TRP A 67 7.35 4.50 -0.31
CA TRP A 67 8.68 3.93 -0.09
C TRP A 67 8.94 3.66 1.40
N LEU A 68 8.56 4.59 2.28
CA LEU A 68 8.75 4.42 3.72
C LEU A 68 8.07 3.14 4.21
N TYR A 69 6.79 2.97 3.90
CA TYR A 69 6.05 1.78 4.33
C TYR A 69 6.55 0.51 3.62
N PHE A 70 6.81 0.58 2.31
CA PHE A 70 7.33 -0.57 1.55
C PHE A 70 8.65 -1.08 2.14
N LEU A 71 9.60 -0.19 2.42
CA LEU A 71 10.87 -0.56 3.05
C LEU A 71 10.66 -1.10 4.46
N LEU A 72 9.77 -0.49 5.25
CA LEU A 72 9.48 -0.95 6.61
C LEU A 72 8.94 -2.39 6.63
N THR A 73 8.15 -2.78 5.63
CA THR A 73 7.56 -4.13 5.57
C THR A 73 8.46 -5.17 4.92
N PHE A 74 9.13 -4.84 3.81
CA PHE A 74 9.86 -5.83 3.00
C PHE A 74 11.36 -5.87 3.27
N ASN A 75 11.93 -4.89 3.99
CA ASN A 75 13.34 -4.92 4.33
C ASN A 75 13.58 -5.81 5.56
N SER A 76 14.51 -6.76 5.43
CA SER A 76 14.91 -7.65 6.53
C SER A 76 15.42 -6.90 7.75
N THR A 77 16.02 -5.71 7.58
CA THR A 77 16.53 -4.89 8.69
C THR A 77 15.42 -4.44 9.65
N PHE A 78 14.18 -4.28 9.17
CA PHE A 78 13.05 -3.84 9.98
C PHE A 78 12.12 -4.98 10.40
N ARG A 79 12.58 -6.24 10.31
CA ARG A 79 11.78 -7.42 10.65
C ARG A 79 11.21 -7.35 12.07
N ASP A 80 11.96 -6.79 13.01
CA ASP A 80 11.54 -6.66 14.41
C ASP A 80 10.48 -5.57 14.64
N LEU A 81 10.35 -4.61 13.71
CA LEU A 81 9.32 -3.57 13.76
C LEU A 81 8.01 -4.01 13.11
N ARG A 82 8.04 -5.05 12.27
CA ARG A 82 6.85 -5.56 11.57
C ARG A 82 5.68 -5.88 12.52
N PRO A 83 5.86 -6.65 13.62
CA PRO A 83 4.75 -6.93 14.55
C PRO A 83 4.20 -5.69 15.28
N LEU A 84 4.92 -4.56 15.26
CA LEU A 84 4.45 -3.28 15.81
C LEU A 84 3.62 -2.48 14.80
N LEU A 85 3.55 -2.91 13.54
CA LEU A 85 2.74 -2.26 12.52
C LEU A 85 1.27 -2.55 12.79
N LEU A 86 0.46 -1.49 12.84
CA LEU A 86 -1.00 -1.59 12.98
C LEU A 86 -1.67 -2.38 11.85
N THR A 87 -0.98 -2.57 10.72
CA THR A 87 -1.48 -3.30 9.56
C THR A 87 -1.42 -4.81 9.72
N ASP A 88 -0.46 -5.35 10.49
CA ASP A 88 -0.34 -6.79 10.77
C ASP A 88 -1.63 -7.38 11.36
N PRO A 89 -2.19 -6.88 12.48
CA PRO A 89 -3.40 -7.45 13.06
C PRO A 89 -4.63 -7.29 12.16
N ILE A 90 -4.65 -6.28 11.28
CA ILE A 90 -5.75 -6.11 10.32
C ILE A 90 -5.65 -7.16 9.22
N VAL A 91 -4.46 -7.40 8.68
CA VAL A 91 -4.23 -8.42 7.65
C VAL A 91 -4.54 -9.82 8.19
N GLU A 92 -4.13 -10.13 9.42
CA GLU A 92 -4.45 -11.41 10.08
C GLU A 92 -5.96 -11.60 10.26
N ARG A 93 -6.68 -10.55 10.71
CA ARG A 93 -8.14 -10.60 10.83
C ARG A 93 -8.81 -10.80 9.47
N CYS A 94 -8.32 -10.14 8.42
CA CYS A 94 -8.82 -10.34 7.06
C CYS A 94 -8.58 -11.77 6.55
N ALA A 95 -7.41 -12.37 6.84
CA ALA A 95 -7.12 -13.76 6.50
C ALA A 95 -8.09 -14.72 7.20
N ALA A 96 -8.39 -14.48 8.48
CA ALA A 96 -9.33 -15.28 9.26
C ALA A 96 -10.77 -15.19 8.69
N VAL A 97 -11.20 -13.99 8.30
CA VAL A 97 -12.54 -13.76 7.69
C VAL A 97 -12.67 -14.44 6.34
N LEU A 98 -11.58 -14.56 5.57
CA LEU A 98 -11.58 -15.21 4.27
C LEU A 98 -11.54 -16.75 4.34
N HIS A 99 -11.57 -17.33 5.54
CA HIS A 99 -11.47 -18.78 5.77
C HIS A 99 -10.31 -19.42 5.00
N VAL A 100 -9.20 -18.70 4.84
CA VAL A 100 -7.96 -19.31 4.38
C VAL A 100 -7.65 -20.36 5.43
N ASP A 101 -7.72 -21.65 5.11
CA ASP A 101 -7.66 -22.73 6.10
C ASP A 101 -6.31 -22.67 6.86
N LEU A 102 -6.30 -22.01 8.01
CA LEU A 102 -5.10 -21.65 8.79
C LEU A 102 -4.66 -22.78 9.72
N ARG A 103 -5.04 -24.04 9.45
CA ARG A 103 -4.76 -25.15 10.37
C ARG A 103 -3.25 -25.29 10.54
N GLU A 104 -2.77 -24.97 11.73
CA GLU A 104 -1.37 -24.66 12.00
C GLU A 104 -0.43 -25.84 11.71
N PRO A 105 0.65 -25.65 10.94
CA PRO A 105 1.84 -26.48 11.11
C PRO A 105 2.57 -26.11 12.40
N VAL A 106 2.93 -27.13 13.14
CA VAL A 106 3.67 -27.05 14.42
C VAL A 106 5.12 -26.55 14.25
N SER A 107 5.61 -26.34 13.02
CA SER A 107 6.96 -25.81 12.80
C SER A 107 7.14 -25.21 11.40
N PRO A 108 8.07 -24.25 11.24
CA PRO A 108 8.61 -23.85 9.95
C PRO A 108 9.07 -25.06 9.14
N PRO A 109 8.52 -25.33 7.94
CA PRO A 109 9.08 -26.28 7.02
C PRO A 109 10.44 -25.79 6.53
N ASP A 110 11.31 -26.74 6.18
CA ASP A 110 12.62 -26.44 5.61
C ASP A 110 12.45 -25.59 4.33
N PRO A 111 13.06 -24.40 4.22
CA PRO A 111 12.93 -23.52 3.05
C PRO A 111 13.42 -24.15 1.74
N PHE A 112 14.17 -25.25 1.80
CA PHE A 112 14.69 -25.95 0.61
C PHE A 112 13.78 -27.05 0.07
N ASP A 113 12.70 -27.40 0.75
CA ASP A 113 11.81 -28.45 0.30
C ASP A 113 10.70 -27.90 -0.62
N ALA A 114 10.89 -28.11 -1.92
CA ALA A 114 9.99 -27.66 -2.98
C ALA A 114 8.60 -28.31 -2.93
N SER A 115 8.43 -29.42 -2.19
CA SER A 115 7.13 -30.07 -1.99
C SER A 115 6.18 -29.24 -1.13
N LEU A 116 6.71 -28.27 -0.38
CA LEU A 116 5.94 -27.43 0.53
C LEU A 116 5.30 -26.19 -0.11
N LYS A 117 5.39 -26.02 -1.44
CA LYS A 117 4.73 -24.89 -2.13
C LYS A 117 3.22 -24.83 -1.87
N ASP A 118 2.58 -25.97 -1.64
CA ASP A 118 1.14 -26.07 -1.35
C ASP A 118 0.82 -25.99 0.15
N HIS A 119 1.85 -25.87 1.00
CA HIS A 119 1.70 -25.88 2.45
C HIS A 119 0.99 -24.58 2.94
N PRO A 120 0.01 -24.67 3.87
CA PRO A 120 -0.78 -23.53 4.35
C PRO A 120 0.04 -22.31 4.80
N TRP A 121 1.23 -22.54 5.39
CA TRP A 121 2.11 -21.47 5.83
C TRP A 121 2.58 -20.55 4.70
N TYR A 122 2.91 -21.09 3.54
CA TYR A 122 3.30 -20.27 2.38
C TYR A 122 2.14 -19.41 1.90
N LYS A 123 0.91 -19.95 1.91
CA LYS A 123 -0.30 -19.19 1.56
C LYS A 123 -0.52 -18.01 2.51
N MET A 124 -0.27 -18.17 3.82
CA MET A 124 -0.29 -17.06 4.78
C MET A 124 0.75 -16.00 4.45
N CYS A 125 2.01 -16.40 4.18
CA CYS A 125 3.05 -15.45 3.81
C CYS A 125 2.68 -14.68 2.54
N TYR A 126 2.16 -15.37 1.52
CA TYR A 126 1.73 -14.75 0.26
C TYR A 126 0.57 -13.79 0.48
N PHE A 127 -0.43 -14.20 1.27
CA PHE A 127 -1.55 -13.35 1.64
C PHE A 127 -1.08 -12.08 2.37
N GLY A 128 -0.16 -12.23 3.33
CA GLY A 128 0.45 -11.13 4.06
C GLY A 128 1.15 -10.15 3.13
N ASP A 129 2.03 -10.65 2.26
CA ASP A 129 2.77 -9.83 1.30
C ASP A 129 1.83 -9.06 0.34
N ILE A 130 0.78 -9.71 -0.16
CA ILE A 130 -0.24 -9.08 -1.01
C ILE A 130 -0.99 -8.00 -0.22
N GLY A 131 -1.39 -8.30 1.02
CA GLY A 131 -2.08 -7.36 1.91
C GLY A 131 -1.24 -6.12 2.22
N HIS A 132 0.06 -6.29 2.48
CA HIS A 132 0.97 -5.17 2.70
C HIS A 132 1.19 -4.34 1.44
N CYS A 133 1.24 -4.95 0.25
CA CYS A 133 1.28 -4.20 -1.01
C CYS A 133 0.04 -3.28 -1.15
N LEU A 134 -1.15 -3.79 -0.84
CA LEU A 134 -2.38 -2.99 -0.84
C LEU A 134 -2.30 -1.83 0.18
N TRP A 135 -1.89 -2.13 1.42
CA TRP A 135 -1.70 -1.10 2.46
C TRP A 135 -0.66 -0.05 2.08
N THR A 136 0.40 -0.44 1.38
CA THR A 136 1.42 0.48 0.84
C THR A 136 0.76 1.52 -0.05
N LEU A 137 -0.09 1.09 -1.00
CA LEU A 137 -0.76 2.00 -1.94
C LEU A 137 -1.79 2.89 -1.24
N ILE A 138 -2.50 2.37 -0.24
CA ILE A 138 -3.45 3.15 0.58
C ILE A 138 -2.71 4.25 1.35
N LEU A 139 -1.65 3.88 2.10
CA LEU A 139 -0.86 4.83 2.89
C LEU A 139 -0.11 5.84 2.00
N ALA A 140 0.41 5.40 0.86
CA ALA A 140 0.97 6.29 -0.15
C ALA A 140 -0.08 7.32 -0.62
N THR A 141 -1.31 6.88 -0.92
CA THR A 141 -2.39 7.78 -1.31
C THR A 141 -2.71 8.80 -0.21
N ILE A 142 -2.80 8.36 1.05
CA ILE A 142 -3.01 9.25 2.20
C ILE A 142 -1.85 10.25 2.33
N GLY A 143 -0.60 9.80 2.18
CA GLY A 143 0.59 10.66 2.21
C GLY A 143 0.57 11.72 1.11
N GLY A 144 0.18 11.34 -0.11
CA GLY A 144 0.00 12.28 -1.22
C GLY A 144 -1.09 13.32 -0.95
N LEU A 145 -2.24 12.91 -0.40
CA LEU A 145 -3.33 13.81 -0.02
C LEU A 145 -2.94 14.76 1.12
N ALA A 146 -2.25 14.23 2.14
CA ALA A 146 -1.73 15.02 3.25
C ALA A 146 -0.73 16.09 2.77
N ALA A 147 0.15 15.74 1.83
CA ALA A 147 1.07 16.70 1.21
C ALA A 147 0.33 17.83 0.48
N ILE A 148 -0.75 17.53 -0.26
CA ILE A 148 -1.61 18.56 -0.87
C ILE A 148 -2.20 19.46 0.21
N TRP A 149 -2.75 18.87 1.27
CA TRP A 149 -3.43 19.61 2.33
C TRP A 149 -2.47 20.58 3.05
N LEU A 150 -1.28 20.11 3.39
CA LEU A 150 -0.23 20.92 4.04
C LEU A 150 0.24 22.09 3.17
N GLN A 151 0.23 21.93 1.85
CA GLN A 151 0.65 22.99 0.94
C GLN A 151 -0.41 24.07 0.71
N ARG A 152 -1.68 23.87 1.08
CA ARG A 152 -2.69 24.91 0.90
C ARG A 152 -2.33 26.07 1.84
N PRO A 153 -1.83 27.21 1.32
CA PRO A 153 -1.50 28.33 2.17
C PRO A 153 -2.79 28.77 2.85
N THR A 154 -2.75 29.01 4.16
CA THR A 154 -3.86 29.55 4.95
C THR A 154 -4.15 30.98 4.48
N SER A 155 -4.74 31.16 3.31
CA SER A 155 -4.97 32.46 2.66
C SER A 155 -6.12 33.23 3.31
N ASN A 156 -6.55 32.86 4.52
CA ASN A 156 -7.74 33.39 5.14
C ASN A 156 -7.47 34.44 6.24
N LYS A 157 -6.21 34.85 6.43
CA LYS A 157 -5.85 35.86 7.45
C LYS A 157 -5.78 37.30 6.94
N SER A 158 -5.76 37.53 5.62
CA SER A 158 -5.61 38.88 5.05
C SER A 158 -6.93 39.56 4.69
N ARG A 159 -8.06 38.85 4.61
CA ARG A 159 -9.33 39.46 4.19
C ARG A 159 -10.07 40.24 5.28
N THR A 160 -9.62 40.13 6.53
CA THR A 160 -10.28 40.79 7.69
C THR A 160 -9.59 42.08 8.12
N ARG A 161 -8.49 42.50 7.47
CA ARG A 161 -7.76 43.73 7.86
C ARG A 161 -8.14 44.98 7.07
N ASP A 162 -8.90 44.84 5.98
CA ASP A 162 -9.22 45.93 5.06
C ASP A 162 -10.70 46.37 5.12
N GLN A 163 -11.41 46.14 6.23
CA GLN A 163 -12.66 46.88 6.49
C GLN A 163 -12.36 48.12 7.35
N PRO A 164 -12.25 49.31 6.74
CA PRO A 164 -12.29 50.56 7.49
C PRO A 164 -13.69 50.75 8.09
N HIS A 165 -13.73 51.04 9.40
CA HIS A 165 -14.90 51.56 10.10
C HIS A 165 -15.13 53.03 9.73
#